data_AF-A0A6C1BSX8-F1
#
_entry.id   AF-A0A6C1BSX8-F1
#
_cell.length_a   1.000
_cell.length_b   1.000
_cell.length_c   1.000
_cell.angle_alpha   90.00
_cell.angle_beta   90.00
_cell.angle_gamma   90.00
#
_symmetry.space_group_name_H-M   'P 1'
#
loop_
_entity.id
_entity.type
_entity.pdbx_description
1 polymer ?
#
loop_
_entity_poly.entity_id
_entity_poly.type
_entity_poly.pdbx_seq_one_letter_code
_entity_poly.pdbx_strand_id
1 'polypeptide(L)' 'MEDLKQLLLRCEVYLQQGDWDKLTETLNGIGQEHFKKLDLQTAQECLRIIEHLIAEGERARNKLAESLVNLKRFKEGYGI' A
#
# COMPACT_ATOMS: atom_id res chain seq x y z
N MET A 1 2.11 -23.16 0.98
CA MET A 1 2.92 -21.92 0.96
C MET A 1 2.23 -20.95 0.03
N GLU A 2 1.86 -19.78 0.52
CA GLU A 2 1.28 -18.73 -0.34
C GLU A 2 2.39 -18.10 -1.19
N ASP A 3 2.07 -17.91 -2.47
CA ASP A 3 2.98 -17.34 -3.45
C ASP A 3 3.10 -15.82 -3.25
N LEU A 4 4.26 -15.24 -3.54
CA LEU A 4 4.52 -13.80 -3.36
C LEU A 4 3.47 -12.95 -4.08
N LYS A 5 3.07 -13.38 -5.28
CA LYS A 5 2.05 -12.71 -6.08
C LYS A 5 0.69 -12.63 -5.36
N GLN A 6 0.29 -13.68 -4.64
CA GLN A 6 -0.97 -13.69 -3.90
C GLN A 6 -0.93 -12.75 -2.69
N LEU A 7 0.22 -12.68 -2.01
CA LEU A 7 0.42 -11.73 -0.91
C LEU A 7 0.34 -10.28 -1.42
N LEU A 8 0.99 -9.98 -2.54
CA LEU A 8 0.97 -8.65 -3.14
C LEU A 8 -0.45 -8.23 -3.60
N LEU A 9 -1.22 -9.14 -4.20
CA LEU A 9 -2.61 -8.86 -4.57
C LEU A 9 -3.51 -8.64 -3.34
N ARG A 10 -3.25 -9.33 -2.22
CA ARG A 10 -3.95 -9.04 -0.96
C ARG A 10 -3.60 -7.67 -0.40
N CYS A 11 -2.33 -7.28 -0.48
CA CYS A 11 -1.91 -5.93 -0.11
C CYS A 11 -2.68 -4.86 -0.90
N GLU A 12 -2.94 -5.10 -2.19
CA GLU A 12 -3.75 -4.19 -3.01
C GLU A 12 -5.18 -4.05 -2.46
N VAL A 13 -5.81 -5.17 -2.10
CA VAL A 13 -7.15 -5.17 -1.52
C VAL A 13 -7.17 -4.42 -0.18
N TYR A 14 -6.22 -4.67 0.72
CA TYR A 14 -6.15 -3.98 2.00
C TYR A 14 -5.90 -2.48 1.85
N LEU A 15 -5.07 -2.09 0.89
CA LEU A 15 -4.80 -0.68 0.60
C LEU A 15 -6.05 0.03 0.06
N GLN A 16 -6.82 -0.61 -0.82
CA GLN A 16 -8.11 -0.07 -1.30
C GLN A 16 -9.16 0.04 -0.18
N GLN A 17 -9.14 -0.89 0.78
CA GLN A 17 -10.04 -0.88 1.94
C GLN A 17 -9.61 0.11 3.03
N GLY A 18 -8.38 0.65 2.95
CA GLY A 18 -7.79 1.48 4.00
C GLY A 18 -7.46 0.69 5.28
N ASP A 19 -7.35 -0.64 5.20
CA ASP A 19 -7.01 -1.51 6.33
C ASP A 19 -5.47 -1.56 6.47
N TRP A 20 -4.92 -0.46 6.99
CA TRP A 20 -3.47 -0.25 7.10
C TRP A 20 -2.78 -1.23 8.04
N ASP A 21 -3.48 -1.70 9.07
CA ASP A 21 -2.96 -2.67 10.03
C ASP A 21 -2.72 -4.03 9.33
N LYS A 22 -3.73 -4.56 8.63
CA LYS A 22 -3.57 -5.82 7.88
C LYS A 22 -2.60 -5.71 6.72
N LEU A 23 -2.57 -4.55 6.05
CA LEU A 23 -1.57 -4.28 5.01
C LEU A 23 -0.16 -4.41 5.57
N THR A 24 0.10 -3.76 6.71
CA THR A 24 1.42 -3.76 7.35
C THR A 24 1.80 -5.15 7.86
N GLU A 25 0.85 -5.86 8.48
CA GLU A 25 1.04 -7.24 8.92
C GLU A 25 1.41 -8.17 7.75
N THR A 26 0.69 -8.06 6.63
CA THR A 26 0.92 -8.87 5.43
C THR A 26 2.27 -8.57 4.80
N LEU A 27 2.65 -7.29 4.70
CA LEU A 27 3.96 -6.87 4.17
C LEU A 27 5.11 -7.35 5.06
N ASN A 28 4.96 -7.28 6.39
CA ASN A 28 5.97 -7.79 7.33
C ASN A 28 6.12 -9.31 7.27
N GLY A 29 5.09 -10.03 6.84
CA GLY A 29 5.15 -11.46 6.60
C GLY A 29 5.98 -11.86 5.36
N ILE A 30 6.28 -10.92 4.46
CA ILE A 30 7.05 -11.20 3.24
C ILE A 30 8.54 -11.33 3.58
N GLY A 31 8.99 -12.57 3.76
CA GLY A 31 10.40 -12.93 3.96
C GLY A 31 11.14 -13.45 2.72
N GLN A 32 12.44 -13.70 2.90
CA GLN A 32 13.36 -14.29 1.90
C GLN A 32 12.84 -15.57 1.23
N GLU A 33 12.00 -16.34 1.92
CA GLU A 33 11.45 -17.60 1.42
C GLU A 33 10.48 -17.41 0.25
N HIS A 34 9.80 -16.26 0.18
CA HIS A 34 8.89 -15.92 -0.93
C HIS A 34 9.63 -15.47 -2.19
N PHE A 35 10.92 -15.13 -2.06
CA PHE A 35 11.78 -14.74 -3.19
C PHE A 35 12.58 -15.93 -3.73
N LYS A 36 12.72 -17.00 -2.96
CA LYS A 36 13.42 -18.21 -3.39
C LYS A 36 12.60 -18.92 -4.47
N LYS A 37 13.20 -19.10 -5.66
CA LYS A 37 12.62 -19.74 -6.86
C LYS A 37 11.68 -18.87 -7.71
N LEU A 38 11.73 -17.54 -7.59
CA LEU A 38 11.10 -16.68 -8.59
C LEU A 38 11.83 -16.79 -9.93
N ASP A 39 11.08 -17.07 -11.00
CA ASP A 39 11.58 -16.88 -12.35
C ASP A 39 11.57 -15.38 -12.71
N LEU A 40 12.28 -15.03 -13.79
CA LEU A 40 12.43 -13.64 -14.21
C LEU A 40 11.06 -12.99 -14.49
N GLN A 41 10.13 -13.75 -15.08
CA GLN A 41 8.82 -13.25 -15.47
C GLN A 41 7.95 -12.93 -14.24
N THR A 42 7.88 -13.85 -13.28
CA THR A 42 7.11 -13.68 -12.04
C THR A 42 7.73 -12.57 -11.19
N ALA A 43 9.05 -12.45 -11.16
CA ALA A 43 9.73 -11.35 -10.49
C ALA A 43 9.36 -9.98 -11.10
N GLN A 44 9.33 -9.88 -12.44
CA GLN A 44 8.91 -8.65 -13.13
C GLN A 44 7.43 -8.32 -12.89
N GLU A 45 6.55 -9.31 -12.85
CA GLU A 45 5.14 -9.09 -12.49
C GLU A 45 4.99 -8.61 -11.05
N CYS A 46 5.69 -9.24 -10.10
CA CYS A 46 5.67 -8.82 -8.69
C CYS A 46 6.20 -7.39 -8.54
N LEU A 47 7.25 -7.02 -9.27
CA LEU A 47 7.79 -5.67 -9.27
C LEU A 47 6.75 -4.64 -9.73
N ARG A 48 6.03 -4.93 -10.83
CA ARG A 48 4.95 -4.04 -11.32
C ARG A 48 3.84 -3.86 -10.30
N ILE A 49 3.47 -4.94 -9.58
CA ILE A 49 2.46 -4.85 -8.52
C ILE A 49 2.98 -3.98 -7.37
N ILE A 50 4.23 -4.15 -6.97
CA ILE A 50 4.85 -3.32 -5.91
C ILE A 50 4.89 -1.84 -6.31
N GLU A 51 5.29 -1.54 -7.54
CA GLU A 51 5.28 -0.17 -8.06
C GLU A 51 3.87 0.43 -8.04
N HIS A 52 2.86 -0.36 -8.39
CA HIS A 52 1.46 0.07 -8.31
C HIS A 52 1.03 0.35 -6.86
N LEU A 53 1.37 -0.53 -5.91
CA LEU A 53 1.06 -0.35 -4.49
C LEU A 53 1.72 0.91 -3.92
N ILE A 54 2.97 1.20 -4.31
CA ILE A 54 3.67 2.41 -3.90
C ILE A 54 2.91 3.64 -4.40
N ALA A 55 2.55 3.68 -5.69
CA ALA A 55 1.83 4.80 -6.28
C ALA A 55 0.47 5.04 -5.60
N GLU A 56 -0.28 3.98 -5.30
CA GLU A 56 -1.56 4.08 -4.59
C GLU A 56 -1.38 4.53 -3.13
N GLY A 57 -0.35 4.04 -2.44
CA GLY A 57 0.01 4.50 -1.10
C GLY A 57 0.36 5.98 -1.07
N GLU A 58 1.10 6.48 -2.06
CA GLU A 58 1.39 7.91 -2.19
C GLU A 58 0.14 8.75 -2.45
N ARG A 59 -0.78 8.27 -3.29
CA ARG A 59 -2.07 8.93 -3.51
C ARG A 59 -2.88 9.01 -2.22
N ALA A 60 -2.94 7.93 -1.45
CA ALA A 60 -3.63 7.90 -0.17
C ALA A 60 -3.01 8.90 0.82
N ARG A 61 -1.68 8.93 0.94
CA ARG A 61 -0.94 9.91 1.76
C ARG A 61 -1.28 11.35 1.35
N ASN A 62 -1.26 11.64 0.05
CA ASN A 62 -1.52 12.99 -0.45
C ASN A 62 -2.96 13.43 -0.15
N LYS A 63 -3.95 12.54 -0.32
CA LYS A 63 -5.35 12.82 0.05
C LYS A 63 -5.51 13.11 1.55
N LEU A 64 -4.80 12.38 2.42
CA LEU A 64 -4.80 12.65 3.85
C LEU A 64 -4.18 14.02 4.15
N ALA A 65 -3.05 14.36 3.53
CA ALA A 65 -2.41 15.66 3.68
C ALA A 65 -3.33 16.81 3.24
N GLU A 66 -3.99 16.69 2.09
CA GLU A 66 -4.98 17.66 1.60
C GLU A 66 -6.14 17.82 2.59
N SER A 67 -6.65 16.70 3.11
CA SER A 67 -7.75 16.71 4.09
C SER A 67 -7.35 17.44 5.38
N LEU A 68 -6.13 17.23 5.88
CA LEU A 68 -5.59 17.93 7.05
C LEU A 68 -5.43 19.43 6.80
N VAL A 69 -4.93 19.82 5.62
CA VAL A 69 -4.81 21.23 5.23
C VAL A 69 -6.20 21.89 5.14
N ASN A 70 -7.17 21.20 4.56
CA ASN A 70 -8.54 21.69 4.46
C ASN A 70 -9.18 21.84 5.85
N LEU A 71 -8.96 20.88 6.76
CA LEU A 71 -9.42 20.97 8.14
C LEU A 71 -8.81 22.19 8.87
N LYS A 72 -7.51 22.42 8.69
CA LYS A 72 -6.82 23.59 9.25
C LYS A 72 -7.42 24.90 8.72
N ARG A 73 -7.59 25.01 7.40
CA ARG A 73 -8.20 26.19 6.75
C ARG A 73 -9.64 26.41 7.20
N PHE A 74 -10.41 25.34 7.39
CA PHE A 74 -11.76 25.41 7.93
C PHE A 74 -11.76 25.99 9.35
N LYS A 75 -10.87 25.50 10.22
CA LYS A 75 -10.73 26.03 11.58
C LYS A 75 -10.34 27.52 11.60
N GLU A 76 -9.37 27.90 10.76
CA GLU A 76 -8.92 29.30 10.64
C GLU A 76 -10.01 30.22 10.05
N GLY A 77 -10.80 29.73 9.10
CA GLY A 77 -11.87 30.51 8.44
C GLY A 77 -13.14 30.68 9.28
N TYR A 78 -13.43 29.76 10.21
CA TYR A 78 -14.62 29.82 11.07
C TYR A 78 -14.34 30.26 12.52
N GLY A 79 -13.09 30.60 12.86
CA GLY A 79 -12.75 31.32 14.09
C GLY A 79 -13.09 30.61 15.41
N ILE A 80 -12.90 29.28 15.47
CA ILE A 80 -12.94 28.50 16.73
C ILE A 80 -11.52 28.24 17.23
#